data_AF-A0AAU3AYL6-F1
#
_entry.id   AF-A0AAU3AYL6-F1
#
_cell.length_a   1.000
_cell.length_b   1.000
_cell.length_c   1.000
_cell.angle_alpha   90.00
_cell.angle_beta   90.00
_cell.angle_gamma   90.00
#
_symmetry.space_group_name_H-M   'P 1'
#
loop_
_entity.id
_entity.type
_entity.pdbx_description
1 polymer ?
#
loop_
_entity_poly.entity_id
_entity_poly.type
_entity_poly.pdbx_seq_one_letter_code
_entity_poly.pdbx_strand_id
1 'polypeptide(L)' 'MDRYAFPHDLLMAQTAWCAVYGQLATTAEGGAAHRRQLLELSRRITAHPFWQTPAGTPAARVALKELPRTQVRR' A
#
# COMPACT_ATOMS: atom_id res chain seq x y z
N MET A 1 12.84 13.84 -2.66
CA MET A 1 12.82 13.60 -4.12
C MET A 1 12.02 12.33 -4.33
N ASP A 2 10.75 12.46 -4.72
CA ASP A 2 9.91 11.31 -5.07
C ASP A 2 10.53 10.64 -6.31
N ARG A 3 11.34 9.60 -6.06
CA ARG A 3 12.17 8.94 -7.09
C ARG A 3 11.33 8.17 -8.11
N TYR A 4 10.03 8.03 -7.86
CA TYR A 4 9.07 7.35 -8.70
C TYR A 4 7.79 8.18 -8.75
N ALA A 5 7.34 8.57 -9.94
CA ALA A 5 6.00 9.13 -10.12
C ALA A 5 5.00 7.98 -10.05
N PHE A 6 4.61 7.59 -8.83
CA PHE A 6 3.59 6.56 -8.65
C PHE A 6 2.24 7.08 -9.15
N PRO A 7 1.46 6.25 -9.86
CA PRO A 7 0.12 6.62 -10.26
C PRO A 7 -0.79 6.80 -9.03
N HIS A 8 -1.76 7.69 -9.16
CA HIS A 8 -2.60 8.12 -8.04
C HIS A 8 -3.43 6.96 -7.46
N ASP A 9 -3.92 6.06 -8.31
CA ASP A 9 -4.59 4.81 -7.93
C ASP A 9 -3.74 3.93 -6.99
N LEU A 10 -2.45 3.78 -7.27
CA LEU A 10 -1.51 2.98 -6.49
C LEU A 10 -1.22 3.63 -5.14
N LEU A 11 -1.08 4.96 -5.11
CA LEU A 11 -0.97 5.73 -3.88
C LEU A 11 -2.24 5.60 -3.03
N MET A 12 -3.42 5.71 -3.64
CA MET A 12 -4.70 5.51 -2.96
C MET A 12 -4.85 4.10 -2.39
N ALA A 13 -4.47 3.08 -3.17
CA ALA A 13 -4.49 1.70 -2.70
C ALA A 13 -3.53 1.47 -1.52
N GLN A 14 -2.33 2.06 -1.55
CA GLN A 14 -1.34 1.96 -0.47
C GLN A 14 -1.77 2.71 0.80
N THR A 15 -2.38 3.90 0.65
CA THR A 15 -2.94 4.66 1.78
C THR A 15 -4.11 3.92 2.41
N ALA A 16 -5.04 3.39 1.61
CA ALA A 16 -6.14 2.57 2.10
C ALA A 16 -5.62 1.32 2.83
N TRP A 17 -4.58 0.68 2.30
CA TRP A 17 -3.95 -0.48 2.93
C TRP A 17 -3.38 -0.13 4.31
N CYS A 18 -2.69 1.01 4.43
CA CYS A 18 -2.13 1.48 5.70
C CYS A 18 -3.23 1.84 6.73
N ALA A 19 -4.31 2.49 6.29
CA ALA A 19 -5.44 2.83 7.16
C ALA A 19 -6.11 1.56 7.71
N VAL A 20 -6.36 0.57 6.85
CA VAL A 20 -6.96 -0.72 7.23
C VAL A 20 -6.04 -1.51 8.15
N TYR A 21 -4.73 -1.49 7.89
CA TYR A 21 -3.73 -2.11 8.76
C TYR A 21 -3.68 -1.43 10.13
N GLY A 22 -3.71 -0.10 10.19
CA GLY A 22 -3.77 0.65 11.45
C GLY A 22 -5.03 0.31 12.26
N GLN A 23 -6.19 0.28 11.60
CA GLN A 23 -7.44 -0.16 12.25
C GLN A 23 -7.33 -1.61 12.74
N LEU A 24 -6.78 -2.54 11.94
CA LEU A 24 -6.55 -3.94 12.33
C LEU A 24 -5.58 -4.06 13.50
N ALA A 25 -4.56 -3.20 13.58
CA ALA A 25 -3.59 -3.19 14.68
C ALA A 25 -4.20 -2.66 15.98
N THR A 26 -5.25 -1.84 15.90
CA THR A 26 -5.94 -1.26 17.05
C THR A 26 -7.18 -2.07 17.48
N THR A 27 -7.86 -2.77 16.56
CA THR A 27 -9.08 -3.54 16.85
C THR A 27 -8.80 -5.05 16.94
N ALA A 28 -9.22 -5.66 18.06
CA ALA A 28 -9.23 -7.12 18.20
C ALA A 28 -10.50 -7.77 17.58
N GLU A 29 -11.54 -6.97 17.31
CA GLU A 29 -12.85 -7.45 16.83
C GLU A 29 -13.11 -7.03 15.38
N GLY A 30 -13.67 -7.94 14.56
CA GLY A 30 -13.93 -7.69 13.14
C GLY A 30 -12.73 -7.96 12.19
N GLY A 31 -11.72 -8.70 12.66
CA GLY A 31 -10.49 -8.97 11.90
C GLY A 31 -10.69 -9.64 10.54
N ALA A 32 -11.72 -10.48 10.37
CA ALA A 32 -11.94 -11.20 9.11
C ALA A 32 -12.29 -10.27 7.93
N ALA A 33 -13.11 -9.24 8.15
CA ALA A 33 -13.47 -8.26 7.11
C ALA A 33 -12.26 -7.38 6.74
N HIS A 34 -11.54 -6.88 7.75
CA HIS A 34 -10.31 -6.10 7.56
C HIS A 34 -9.23 -6.91 6.84
N ARG A 35 -9.06 -8.19 7.19
CA ARG A 35 -8.09 -9.08 6.55
C ARG A 35 -8.45 -9.38 5.09
N ARG A 36 -9.73 -9.58 4.77
CA ARG A 36 -10.22 -9.69 3.38
C ARG A 36 -9.94 -8.41 2.58
N GLN A 37 -10.22 -7.25 3.17
CA GLN A 37 -9.95 -5.97 2.53
C GLN A 37 -8.45 -5.74 2.30
N LEU A 38 -7.61 -6.13 3.25
CA LEU A 38 -6.15 -6.12 3.13
C LEU A 38 -5.64 -6.99 1.97
N LEU A 39 -6.20 -8.20 1.80
CA LEU A 39 -5.84 -9.10 0.72
C LEU A 39 -6.26 -8.56 -0.65
N GLU A 40 -7.47 -7.98 -0.76
CA GLU A 40 -7.95 -7.37 -1.99
C GLU A 40 -7.10 -6.14 -2.38
N LEU A 41 -6.77 -5.28 -1.42
CA LEU A 41 -5.88 -4.14 -1.65
C LEU A 41 -4.47 -4.61 -2.05
N SER A 42 -3.94 -5.64 -1.38
CA SER A 42 -2.65 -6.25 -1.74
C SER A 42 -2.68 -6.78 -3.17
N ARG A 43 -3.75 -7.48 -3.58
CA ARG A 43 -3.94 -7.97 -4.95
C ARG A 43 -4.00 -6.84 -5.97
N ARG A 44 -4.72 -5.74 -5.68
CA ARG A 44 -4.79 -4.56 -6.57
C ARG A 44 -3.44 -3.90 -6.74
N ILE A 45 -2.69 -3.76 -5.65
CA ILE A 45 -1.32 -3.23 -5.69
C ILE A 45 -0.44 -4.17 -6.51
N THR A 46 -0.39 -5.47 -6.24
CA THR A 46 0.53 -6.39 -6.94
C THR A 46 0.18 -6.65 -8.40
N ALA A 47 -1.11 -6.61 -8.76
CA ALA A 47 -1.59 -6.76 -10.14
C ALA A 47 -1.53 -5.45 -10.95
N HIS A 48 -1.06 -4.35 -10.37
CA HIS A 48 -1.10 -3.05 -11.03
C HIS A 48 -0.22 -3.00 -12.31
N PRO A 49 -0.71 -2.47 -13.45
CA PRO A 49 0.05 -2.38 -14.69
C PRO A 49 1.33 -1.56 -14.56
N PHE A 50 1.44 -0.66 -13.58
CA PHE A 50 2.68 0.05 -13.25
C PHE A 50 3.88 -0.89 -13.08
N TRP A 51 3.69 -2.09 -12.51
CA TRP A 51 4.78 -3.05 -12.31
C TRP A 51 5.30 -3.67 -13.60
N GLN A 52 4.54 -3.61 -14.69
CA GLN A 52 4.96 -4.07 -16.01
C GLN A 52 5.75 -3.01 -16.76
N THR A 53 5.85 -1.79 -16.21
CA THR A 53 6.64 -0.70 -16.79
C THR A 53 8.09 -0.77 -16.31
N PRO A 54 9.04 -0.12 -17.00
CA PRO A 54 10.44 -0.01 -16.54
C PRO A 54 10.57 0.66 -15.15
N ALA A 55 9.60 1.46 -14.72
CA ALA A 55 9.56 2.07 -13.39
C ALA A 55 9.13 1.06 -12.30
N GLY A 56 8.52 -0.06 -12.68
CA GLY A 56 8.01 -1.14 -11.84
C GLY A 56 9.08 -2.01 -11.16
N THR A 57 10.17 -1.41 -10.72
CA THR A 57 11.32 -2.13 -10.17
C THR A 57 11.06 -2.69 -8.76
N PRO A 58 11.82 -3.71 -8.31
CA PRO A 58 11.79 -4.15 -6.92
C PRO A 58 12.03 -3.01 -5.92
N ALA A 59 12.90 -2.05 -6.28
CA ALA A 59 13.16 -0.85 -5.47
C ALA A 59 11.95 0.08 -5.38
N ALA A 60 11.15 0.20 -6.44
CA ALA A 60 9.89 0.94 -6.43
C ALA A 60 8.83 0.28 -5.52
N ARG A 61 8.79 -1.05 -5.44
CA ARG A 61 7.93 -1.77 -4.46
C ARG A 61 8.34 -1.48 -3.02
N VAL A 62 9.65 -1.45 -2.75
CA VAL A 62 10.16 -1.10 -1.41
C VAL A 62 9.83 0.36 -1.10
N ALA A 63 10.08 1.28 -2.02
CA ALA A 63 9.75 2.70 -1.85
C ALA A 63 8.25 2.92 -1.56
N LEU A 64 7.35 2.22 -2.27
CA LEU A 64 5.91 2.29 -2.04
C LEU A 64 5.51 1.85 -0.60
N LYS A 65 6.17 0.83 -0.06
CA LYS A 65 5.95 0.36 1.33
C LYS A 65 6.51 1.30 2.39
N GLU A 66 7.53 2.09 2.05
CA GLU A 66 8.17 3.05 2.96
C GLU A 66 7.47 4.43 2.97
N LEU A 67 6.63 4.74 1.97
CA LEU A 67 5.85 5.99 1.92
C LEU A 67 5.03 6.25 3.21
N PRO A 68 4.27 5.27 3.75
CA PRO A 68 3.50 5.49 4.97
C PRO A 68 4.39 5.59 6.22
N ARG A 69 5.56 4.91 6.23
CA ARG A 69 6.49 4.93 7.37
C ARG A 69 7.13 6.30 7.58
N THR A 70 7.25 7.08 6.52
CA THR A 70 7.74 8.47 6.60
C THR A 70 6.67 9.45 7.11
N GLN A 71 5.39 9.07 7.05
CA GLN A 71 4.28 9.82 7.64
C GLN A 71 4.00 9.45 9.11
N VAL A 72 4.28 8.21 9.53
CA VAL A 72 4.17 7.74 10.93
C VAL A 72 5.44 8.09 11.73
N ARG A 73 5.89 9.34 11.62
CA ARG A 73 6.92 9.91 12.48
C ARG A 73 6.59 11.38 12.71
N ARG A 74 5.52 11.61 13.49
CA ARG A 74 5.25 12.91 14.11
C ARG A 74 4.79 12.69 15.54
#